data_AF-W5LGV5-F1
#
_entry.id   AF-W5LGV5-F1
#
_cell.length_a   1.000
_cell.length_b   1.000
_cell.length_c   1.000
_cell.angle_alpha   90.00
_cell.angle_beta   90.00
_cell.angle_gamma   90.00
#
_symmetry.space_group_name_H-M   'P 1'
#
loop_
_entity.id
_entity.type
_entity.pdbx_description
1 polymer ?
#
loop_
_entity_poly.entity_id
_entity_poly.type
_entity_poly.pdbx_seq_one_letter_code
_entity_poly.pdbx_strand_id
1 'polypeptide(L)'
;MAELDLDHEELMPENCESNPQPPQTESAAAAPEDGTAAPSAGGEARCTASHQEMMDEKMQPIKEQLQYFLSKADEFQTHVVYSSDRQQRDAFARVVPTFLQTCQPYFTYLESTAHNSSPGRIPLPLYIRTRLLQFSEQLCSRLEQLLLMYASFGYLSLEEADPLGISHFYIGQCQVDNIKLSIFRYCLPSPFLTSTDSGLYKRMRWNVERESGTESTGEEEEEKKERGMGGAGDAGGAVGEEGRELEGDKGSSTEYYFLCCEDVPVEGRGGGGVGGGEAAGVMRAEDRVVVRMWSIGQWVQTDPDPYTEDIYEWILCTVPQGQYREIVHLGGEEPSSCFATECLLGVLLSQADNNPSNTNN
;
A
#
# COMPACT_ATOMS: atom_id res chain seq x y z
N MET A 1 9.10 15.56 38.68
CA MET A 1 7.89 16.39 38.74
C MET A 1 8.26 17.80 38.31
N ALA A 2 7.95 18.12 37.06
CA ALA A 2 7.85 19.46 36.53
C ALA A 2 6.83 19.32 35.39
N GLU A 3 5.61 19.75 35.66
CA GLU A 3 4.50 19.80 34.72
C GLU A 3 4.77 20.94 33.72
N LEU A 4 4.53 20.68 32.45
CA LEU A 4 4.39 21.71 31.43
C LEU A 4 3.00 21.55 30.84
N ASP A 5 2.09 22.36 31.37
CA ASP A 5 0.80 22.69 30.77
C ASP A 5 1.03 23.33 29.40
N LEU A 6 0.38 22.78 28.37
CA LEU A 6 0.17 23.48 27.10
C LEU A 6 -1.31 23.33 26.75
N ASP A 7 -1.99 24.47 26.88
CA ASP A 7 -3.39 24.70 26.59
C ASP A 7 -3.81 24.17 25.20
N HIS A 8 -4.89 23.41 25.19
CA HIS A 8 -5.69 23.11 24.00
C HIS A 8 -6.85 24.11 23.97
N GLU A 9 -6.82 25.04 23.03
CA GLU A 9 -8.02 25.79 22.65
C GLU A 9 -8.33 25.57 21.17
N GLU A 10 -9.53 25.02 20.97
CA GLU A 10 -10.29 24.85 19.72
C GLU A 10 -10.28 26.07 18.80
N LEU A 11 -10.44 25.84 17.50
CA LEU A 11 -11.25 26.67 16.60
C LEU A 11 -11.51 25.90 15.29
N MET A 12 -12.58 25.11 15.28
CA MET A 12 -13.25 24.65 14.05
C MET A 12 -14.23 25.74 13.60
N PRO A 13 -14.39 26.05 12.30
CA PRO A 13 -15.57 26.75 11.84
C PRO A 13 -16.63 25.77 11.32
N GLU A 14 -17.82 25.93 11.89
CA GLU A 14 -19.10 25.35 11.50
C GLU A 14 -19.59 25.79 10.11
N ASN A 15 -20.53 24.98 9.62
CA ASN A 15 -21.47 25.18 8.51
C ASN A 15 -21.80 26.63 8.11
N CYS A 16 -21.84 26.85 6.79
CA CYS A 16 -22.69 27.87 6.17
C CYS A 16 -23.52 27.21 5.05
N GLU A 17 -24.76 26.83 5.39
CA GLU A 17 -25.86 26.75 4.43
C GLU A 17 -26.15 28.16 3.90
N SER A 18 -26.18 28.34 2.58
CA SER A 18 -26.82 29.49 1.93
C SER A 18 -27.12 29.15 0.47
N ASN A 19 -28.38 28.82 0.21
CA ASN A 19 -28.98 28.75 -1.11
C ASN A 19 -29.15 30.17 -1.69
N PRO A 20 -28.91 30.40 -3.00
CA PRO A 20 -29.74 31.34 -3.73
C PRO A 20 -30.30 30.76 -5.04
N GLN A 21 -31.62 30.89 -5.13
CA GLN A 21 -32.47 30.69 -6.30
C GLN A 21 -32.12 31.71 -7.42
N PRO A 22 -32.23 31.37 -8.72
CA PRO A 22 -31.78 32.24 -9.82
C PRO A 22 -32.79 33.33 -10.16
N PRO A 23 -32.36 34.52 -10.66
CA PRO A 23 -33.26 35.52 -11.18
C PRO A 23 -33.69 35.18 -12.62
N GLN A 24 -34.99 35.32 -12.88
CA GLN A 24 -35.59 35.35 -14.21
C GLN A 24 -35.46 36.76 -14.82
N THR A 25 -35.14 36.85 -16.11
CA THR A 25 -35.72 37.87 -17.02
C THR A 25 -35.50 37.53 -18.50
N GLU A 26 -36.63 37.21 -19.14
CA GLU A 26 -37.14 37.44 -20.50
C GLU A 26 -36.25 37.76 -21.73
N SER A 27 -36.45 36.91 -22.75
CA SER A 27 -36.87 37.22 -24.15
C SER A 27 -35.91 37.87 -25.16
N ALA A 28 -35.57 37.11 -26.22
CA ALA A 28 -35.93 37.43 -27.62
C ALA A 28 -35.55 36.28 -28.59
N ALA A 29 -36.35 36.13 -29.64
CA ALA A 29 -36.47 34.99 -30.56
C ALA A 29 -35.45 34.94 -31.74
N ALA A 30 -35.21 33.74 -32.31
CA ALA A 30 -35.41 33.40 -33.73
C ALA A 30 -34.90 31.97 -34.13
N ALA A 31 -35.84 31.15 -34.62
CA ALA A 31 -35.82 30.05 -35.62
C ALA A 31 -34.73 28.93 -35.67
N PRO A 32 -35.14 27.66 -35.94
CA PRO A 32 -34.22 26.53 -36.14
C PRO A 32 -33.94 26.28 -37.63
N GLU A 33 -32.72 25.86 -37.97
CA GLU A 33 -32.46 25.18 -39.24
C GLU A 33 -31.93 23.76 -39.01
N ASP A 34 -32.60 22.89 -39.76
CA ASP A 34 -32.49 21.45 -39.90
C ASP A 34 -31.12 21.05 -40.49
N GLY A 35 -30.52 20.02 -39.93
CA GLY A 35 -29.16 19.60 -40.25
C GLY A 35 -28.91 18.19 -39.78
N THR A 36 -29.48 17.23 -40.52
CA THR A 36 -29.20 15.80 -40.37
C THR A 36 -27.70 15.54 -40.56
N ALA A 37 -26.99 15.20 -39.47
CA ALA A 37 -25.65 14.64 -39.51
C ALA A 37 -25.56 13.43 -38.57
N ALA A 38 -25.18 12.29 -39.15
CA ALA A 38 -25.04 11.01 -38.48
C ALA A 38 -24.06 11.06 -37.28
N PRO A 39 -24.25 10.23 -36.23
CA PRO A 39 -23.31 10.13 -35.14
C PRO A 39 -22.06 9.38 -35.64
N SER A 40 -20.97 10.12 -35.86
CA SER A 40 -19.65 9.51 -36.04
C SER A 40 -19.20 8.94 -34.71
N ALA A 41 -19.07 7.61 -34.68
CA ALA A 41 -18.41 6.87 -33.62
C ALA A 41 -16.94 7.32 -33.46
N GLY A 42 -16.45 7.29 -32.23
CA GLY A 42 -15.02 7.26 -31.91
C GLY A 42 -14.33 8.62 -31.84
N GLY A 43 -14.59 9.37 -30.75
CA GLY A 43 -13.72 10.47 -30.35
C GLY A 43 -13.59 10.45 -28.83
N GLU A 44 -12.40 10.16 -28.32
CA GLU A 44 -12.04 10.44 -26.94
C GLU A 44 -12.42 11.89 -26.64
N ALA A 45 -13.38 12.08 -25.73
CA ALA A 45 -13.82 13.40 -25.31
C ALA A 45 -12.64 14.10 -24.64
N ARG A 46 -11.91 14.92 -25.41
CA ARG A 46 -10.91 15.84 -24.86
C ARG A 46 -11.64 16.71 -23.84
N CYS A 47 -11.27 16.58 -22.57
CA CYS A 47 -11.76 17.45 -21.52
C CYS A 47 -11.56 18.91 -21.94
N THR A 48 -12.58 19.73 -21.76
CA THR A 48 -12.50 21.16 -22.04
C THR A 48 -11.48 21.81 -21.09
N ALA A 49 -10.81 22.87 -21.53
CA ALA A 49 -9.80 23.58 -20.72
C ALA A 49 -10.34 24.00 -19.34
N SER A 50 -11.62 24.39 -19.27
CA SER A 50 -12.31 24.74 -18.01
C SER A 50 -12.46 23.56 -17.05
N HIS A 51 -12.64 22.33 -17.54
CA HIS A 51 -12.72 21.14 -16.69
C HIS A 51 -11.35 20.79 -16.09
N GLN A 52 -10.27 21.03 -16.84
CA GLN A 52 -8.91 20.84 -16.36
C GLN A 52 -8.55 21.83 -15.24
N GLU A 53 -8.86 23.11 -15.42
CA GLU A 53 -8.62 24.16 -14.41
C GLU A 53 -9.34 23.86 -13.09
N MET A 54 -10.63 23.48 -13.14
CA MET A 54 -11.40 23.12 -11.94
C MET A 54 -10.80 21.92 -11.19
N MET A 55 -10.23 20.94 -11.91
CA MET A 55 -9.61 19.80 -11.27
C MET A 55 -8.21 20.10 -10.73
N ASP A 56 -7.47 21.01 -11.37
CA ASP A 56 -6.20 21.53 -10.84
C ASP A 56 -6.44 22.34 -9.55
N GLU A 57 -7.52 23.12 -9.48
CA GLU A 57 -7.96 23.79 -8.24
C GLU A 57 -8.23 22.78 -7.11
N LYS A 58 -8.90 21.66 -7.43
CA LYS A 58 -9.13 20.57 -6.45
C LYS A 58 -7.85 19.85 -6.03
N MET A 59 -6.81 19.85 -6.87
CA MET A 59 -5.51 19.25 -6.59
C MET A 59 -4.63 20.12 -5.68
N GLN A 60 -4.88 21.43 -5.66
CA GLN A 60 -4.09 22.40 -4.91
C GLN A 60 -3.98 22.10 -3.41
N PRO A 61 -5.06 21.82 -2.64
CA PRO A 61 -4.93 21.50 -1.22
C PRO A 61 -4.13 20.21 -0.97
N ILE A 62 -4.25 19.23 -1.86
CA ILE A 62 -3.51 17.96 -1.78
C ILE A 62 -2.01 18.23 -1.96
N LYS A 63 -1.66 19.14 -2.88
CA LYS A 63 -0.28 19.58 -3.12
C LYS A 63 0.28 20.41 -1.96
N GLU A 64 -0.51 21.29 -1.36
CA GLU A 64 -0.09 22.08 -0.19
C GLU A 64 0.22 21.16 1.01
N GLN A 65 -0.61 20.14 1.21
CA GLN A 65 -0.36 19.12 2.23
C GLN A 65 0.95 18.35 1.97
N LEU A 66 1.26 18.00 0.70
CA LEU A 66 2.56 17.42 0.34
C LEU A 66 3.70 18.37 0.74
N GLN A 67 3.60 19.64 0.37
CA GLN A 67 4.64 20.63 0.66
C GLN A 67 4.87 20.80 2.16
N TYR A 68 3.82 20.75 2.97
CA TYR A 68 3.94 20.74 4.42
C TYR A 68 4.78 19.55 4.90
N PHE A 69 4.48 18.33 4.44
CA PHE A 69 5.24 17.14 4.84
C PHE A 69 6.70 17.18 4.36
N LEU A 70 6.95 17.63 3.13
CA LEU A 70 8.30 17.80 2.61
C LEU A 70 9.09 18.82 3.43
N SER A 71 8.49 19.99 3.73
CA SER A 71 9.11 21.01 4.58
C SER A 71 9.40 20.48 5.98
N LYS A 72 8.48 19.70 6.57
CA LYS A 72 8.71 19.08 7.88
C LYS A 72 9.85 18.08 7.86
N ALA A 73 9.94 17.24 6.82
CA ALA A 73 11.09 16.36 6.63
C ALA A 73 12.39 17.18 6.54
N ASP A 74 12.41 18.29 5.79
CA ASP A 74 13.57 19.18 5.67
C ASP A 74 13.99 19.80 7.01
N GLU A 75 13.03 20.16 7.87
CA GLU A 75 13.30 20.61 9.24
C GLU A 75 13.99 19.51 10.06
N PHE A 76 13.45 18.28 10.06
CA PHE A 76 14.08 17.13 10.73
C PHE A 76 15.50 16.88 10.21
N GLN A 77 15.71 17.06 8.90
CA GLN A 77 17.02 16.89 8.31
C GLN A 77 18.02 17.95 8.78
N THR A 78 17.59 19.22 8.75
CA THR A 78 18.38 20.37 9.21
C THR A 78 18.77 20.19 10.68
N HIS A 79 17.86 19.72 11.53
CA HIS A 79 18.15 19.46 12.92
C HIS A 79 19.24 18.40 13.11
N VAL A 80 19.23 17.29 12.37
CA VAL A 80 20.28 16.27 12.50
C VAL A 80 21.64 16.76 12.03
N VAL A 81 21.69 17.56 10.96
CA VAL A 81 22.96 18.04 10.39
C VAL A 81 23.58 19.15 11.24
N TYR A 82 22.77 20.14 11.67
CA TYR A 82 23.30 21.40 12.21
C TYR A 82 23.18 21.58 13.73
N SER A 83 22.39 20.77 14.44
CA SER A 83 22.30 20.91 15.90
C SER A 83 23.61 20.55 16.58
N SER A 84 24.12 21.36 17.50
CA SER A 84 25.36 21.04 18.23
C SER A 84 25.15 20.06 19.39
N ASP A 85 23.90 19.87 19.81
CA ASP A 85 23.53 19.07 20.98
C ASP A 85 23.06 17.66 20.60
N ARG A 86 23.78 16.65 21.08
CA ARG A 86 23.44 15.24 20.89
C ARG A 86 22.09 14.88 21.50
N GLN A 87 21.71 15.47 22.64
CA GLN A 87 20.44 15.17 23.30
C GLN A 87 19.24 15.64 22.47
N GLN A 88 19.36 16.78 21.78
CA GLN A 88 18.36 17.25 20.85
C GLN A 88 18.22 16.29 19.66
N ARG A 89 19.33 15.82 19.07
CA ARG A 89 19.31 14.86 17.97
C ARG A 89 18.63 13.54 18.37
N ASP A 90 18.94 13.02 19.55
CA ASP A 90 18.30 11.82 20.11
C ASP A 90 16.81 12.04 20.38
N ALA A 91 16.41 13.24 20.83
CA ALA A 91 15.01 13.59 21.02
C ALA A 91 14.25 13.64 19.69
N PHE A 92 14.83 14.23 18.63
CA PHE A 92 14.22 14.24 17.30
C PHE A 92 14.11 12.84 16.70
N ALA A 93 15.10 11.98 16.90
CA ALA A 93 15.05 10.59 16.44
C ALA A 93 13.84 9.83 17.01
N ARG A 94 13.46 10.09 18.27
CA ARG A 94 12.25 9.52 18.89
C ARG A 94 10.95 10.04 18.28
N VAL A 95 10.96 11.21 17.63
CA VAL A 95 9.78 11.81 17.00
C VAL A 95 9.62 11.36 15.54
N VAL A 96 10.68 10.89 14.89
CA VAL A 96 10.64 10.41 13.49
C VAL A 96 9.57 9.31 13.27
N PRO A 97 9.45 8.27 14.12
CA PRO A 97 8.36 7.29 14.00
C PRO A 97 6.97 7.94 14.01
N THR A 98 6.74 8.89 14.92
CA THR A 98 5.47 9.63 15.01
C THR A 98 5.23 10.45 13.74
N PHE A 99 6.27 11.08 13.18
CA PHE A 99 6.16 11.79 11.90
C PHE A 99 5.79 10.86 10.75
N LEU A 100 6.36 9.65 10.67
CA LEU A 100 5.93 8.67 9.67
C LEU A 100 4.44 8.32 9.83
N GLN A 101 3.97 8.16 11.07
CA GLN A 101 2.55 7.90 11.36
C GLN A 101 1.64 9.06 10.91
N THR A 102 2.05 10.32 11.08
CA THR A 102 1.25 11.47 10.61
C THR A 102 1.17 11.57 9.09
N CYS A 103 2.11 10.98 8.36
CA CYS A 103 2.05 10.87 6.89
C CYS A 103 1.08 9.78 6.40
N GLN A 104 0.74 8.77 7.21
CA GLN A 104 -0.03 7.59 6.76
C GLN A 104 -1.43 7.93 6.22
N PRO A 105 -2.22 8.86 6.81
CA PRO A 105 -3.52 9.23 6.24
C PRO A 105 -3.39 9.87 4.86
N TYR A 106 -2.33 10.65 4.64
CA TYR A 106 -2.06 11.28 3.36
C TYR A 106 -1.71 10.25 2.29
N PHE A 107 -0.79 9.33 2.59
CA PHE A 107 -0.50 8.19 1.73
C PHE A 107 -1.74 7.37 1.39
N THR A 108 -2.52 7.00 2.42
CA THR A 108 -3.75 6.24 2.23
C THR A 108 -4.70 6.97 1.30
N TYR A 109 -4.91 8.27 1.49
CA TYR A 109 -5.76 9.07 0.62
C TYR A 109 -5.26 9.06 -0.84
N LEU A 110 -3.96 9.25 -1.08
CA LEU A 110 -3.40 9.25 -2.43
C LEU A 110 -3.57 7.89 -3.12
N GLU A 111 -3.13 6.82 -2.46
CA GLU A 111 -3.18 5.45 -3.01
C GLU A 111 -4.61 4.98 -3.21
N SER A 112 -5.48 5.18 -2.22
CA SER A 112 -6.89 4.79 -2.34
C SER A 112 -7.60 5.58 -3.42
N THR A 113 -7.35 6.88 -3.54
CA THR A 113 -8.00 7.71 -4.56
C THR A 113 -7.47 7.36 -5.95
N ALA A 114 -6.18 7.06 -6.09
CA ALA A 114 -5.57 6.71 -7.37
C ALA A 114 -5.93 5.29 -7.85
N HIS A 115 -6.11 4.32 -6.95
CA HIS A 115 -6.31 2.92 -7.34
C HIS A 115 -7.73 2.41 -7.12
N ASN A 116 -8.48 2.93 -6.14
CA ASN A 116 -9.78 2.34 -5.81
C ASN A 116 -10.73 2.34 -7.00
N SER A 117 -11.28 1.17 -7.27
CA SER A 117 -12.27 0.98 -8.33
C SER A 117 -13.42 0.19 -7.73
N SER A 118 -14.62 0.79 -7.76
CA SER A 118 -15.86 0.15 -7.33
C SER A 118 -16.79 -0.04 -8.54
N PRO A 119 -17.56 -1.13 -8.62
CA PRO A 119 -18.58 -1.29 -9.64
C PRO A 119 -19.50 -0.07 -9.69
N GLY A 120 -19.63 0.56 -10.85
CA GLY A 120 -20.52 1.73 -11.05
C GLY A 120 -19.93 3.11 -10.75
N ARG A 121 -18.67 3.23 -10.31
CA ARG A 121 -17.96 4.53 -10.30
C ARG A 121 -17.13 4.71 -11.56
N ILE A 122 -17.21 5.90 -12.15
CA ILE A 122 -16.34 6.29 -13.26
C ILE A 122 -14.92 6.46 -12.69
N PRO A 123 -13.90 5.76 -13.24
CA PRO A 123 -12.52 5.94 -12.82
C PRO A 123 -12.09 7.40 -12.95
N LEU A 124 -11.23 7.86 -12.04
CA LEU A 124 -10.64 9.19 -12.17
C LEU A 124 -9.87 9.33 -13.49
N PRO A 125 -9.85 10.53 -14.10
CA PRO A 125 -9.01 10.78 -15.27
C PRO A 125 -7.56 10.38 -15.02
N LEU A 126 -6.92 9.76 -16.01
CA LEU A 126 -5.57 9.23 -15.89
C LEU A 126 -4.57 10.26 -15.34
N TYR A 127 -4.65 11.51 -15.82
CA TYR A 127 -3.73 12.55 -15.36
C TYR A 127 -3.85 12.85 -13.85
N ILE A 128 -5.06 12.74 -13.27
CA ILE A 128 -5.28 12.93 -11.82
C ILE A 128 -4.65 11.78 -11.07
N ARG A 129 -4.92 10.54 -11.49
CA ARG A 129 -4.32 9.34 -10.89
C ARG A 129 -2.80 9.43 -10.90
N THR A 130 -2.21 9.74 -12.06
CA THR A 130 -0.77 9.94 -12.20
C THR A 130 -0.25 11.04 -11.28
N ARG A 131 -0.96 12.16 -11.13
CA ARG A 131 -0.54 13.26 -10.24
C ARG A 131 -0.53 12.85 -8.77
N LEU A 132 -1.56 12.14 -8.32
CA LEU A 132 -1.67 11.64 -6.94
C LEU A 132 -0.54 10.66 -6.63
N LEU A 133 -0.27 9.73 -7.55
CA LEU A 133 0.83 8.77 -7.42
C LEU A 133 2.20 9.47 -7.42
N GLN A 134 2.39 10.51 -8.24
CA GLN A 134 3.60 11.33 -8.19
C GLN A 134 3.79 12.03 -6.84
N PHE A 135 2.72 12.43 -6.15
CA PHE A 135 2.81 12.99 -4.80
C PHE A 135 3.20 11.92 -3.77
N SER A 136 2.64 10.72 -3.90
CA SER A 136 2.99 9.56 -3.06
C SER A 136 4.47 9.23 -3.20
N GLU A 137 4.96 9.12 -4.43
CA GLU A 137 6.37 8.81 -4.72
C GLU A 137 7.33 9.89 -4.20
N GLN A 138 6.98 11.18 -4.32
CA GLN A 138 7.77 12.29 -3.80
C GLN A 138 7.91 12.23 -2.28
N LEU A 139 6.80 12.01 -1.56
CA LEU A 139 6.85 11.90 -0.11
C LEU A 139 7.61 10.65 0.32
N CYS A 140 7.34 9.50 -0.32
CA CYS A 140 8.01 8.23 -0.06
C CYS A 140 9.54 8.38 -0.18
N SER A 141 10.01 8.95 -1.29
CA SER A 141 11.43 9.22 -1.54
C SER A 141 12.05 10.13 -0.48
N ARG A 142 11.32 11.18 -0.05
CA ARG A 142 11.82 12.11 0.96
C ARG A 142 11.93 11.48 2.34
N LEU A 143 10.94 10.66 2.72
CA LEU A 143 10.96 9.93 3.99
C LEU A 143 12.07 8.87 4.00
N GLU A 144 12.28 8.17 2.89
CA GLU A 144 13.38 7.22 2.75
C GLU A 144 14.73 7.92 2.96
N GLN A 145 14.97 9.05 2.30
CA GLN A 145 16.18 9.86 2.49
C GLN A 145 16.37 10.32 3.94
N LEU A 146 15.28 10.76 4.59
CA LEU A 146 15.30 11.15 6.00
C LEU A 146 15.74 9.99 6.89
N LEU A 147 15.14 8.80 6.72
CA LEU A 147 15.46 7.62 7.53
C LEU A 147 16.88 7.11 7.30
N LEU A 148 17.32 7.06 6.04
CA LEU A 148 18.70 6.72 5.69
C LEU A 148 19.70 7.67 6.34
N MET A 149 19.38 8.96 6.36
CA MET A 149 20.26 9.94 7.00
C MET A 149 20.33 9.71 8.51
N TYR A 150 19.22 9.56 9.21
CA TYR A 150 19.22 9.29 10.65
C TYR A 150 19.94 8.00 11.01
N ALA A 151 19.78 6.95 10.19
CA ALA A 151 20.52 5.70 10.32
C ALA A 151 22.02 5.89 10.12
N SER A 152 22.44 6.72 9.15
CA SER A 152 23.86 7.01 8.91
C SER A 152 24.55 7.69 10.09
N PHE A 153 23.80 8.43 10.91
CA PHE A 153 24.29 9.05 12.14
C PHE A 153 24.14 8.15 13.38
N GLY A 154 23.60 6.93 13.23
CA GLY A 154 23.41 5.96 14.32
C GLY A 154 22.25 6.27 15.27
N TYR A 155 21.30 7.12 14.85
CA TYR A 155 20.13 7.45 15.68
C TYR A 155 18.95 6.49 15.51
N LEU A 156 18.91 5.75 14.39
CA LEU A 156 17.89 4.77 14.07
C LEU A 156 18.57 3.51 13.53
N SER A 157 18.01 2.35 13.87
CA SER A 157 18.31 1.09 13.18
C SER A 157 17.33 0.89 12.04
N LEU A 158 17.82 0.42 10.90
CA LEU A 158 16.97 -0.02 9.77
C LEU A 158 16.96 -1.55 9.64
N GLU A 159 17.55 -2.27 10.60
CA GLU A 159 17.57 -3.72 10.62
C GLU A 159 16.20 -4.28 11.02
N GLU A 160 15.72 -5.27 10.29
CA GLU A 160 14.41 -5.88 10.56
C GLU A 160 14.39 -6.74 11.83
N ALA A 161 15.56 -7.18 12.29
CA ALA A 161 15.71 -7.91 13.54
C ALA A 161 15.66 -6.99 14.78
N ASP A 162 15.78 -5.66 14.61
CA ASP A 162 15.69 -4.72 15.72
C ASP A 162 14.21 -4.34 15.98
N PRO A 163 13.62 -4.73 17.12
CA PRO A 163 12.23 -4.41 17.45
C PRO A 163 11.98 -2.91 17.67
N LEU A 164 13.03 -2.11 17.88
CA LEU A 164 12.95 -0.66 18.02
C LEU A 164 13.35 0.09 16.73
N GLY A 165 13.77 -0.66 15.70
CA GLY A 165 14.18 -0.14 14.41
C GLY A 165 13.01 0.23 13.50
N ILE A 166 13.33 0.86 12.37
CA ILE A 166 12.39 1.23 11.31
C ILE A 166 12.92 0.67 9.98
N SER A 167 12.75 -0.63 9.77
CA SER A 167 13.19 -1.29 8.53
C SER A 167 12.32 -0.92 7.32
N HIS A 168 11.04 -0.63 7.56
CA HIS A 168 10.06 -0.28 6.55
C HIS A 168 9.00 0.66 7.12
N PHE A 169 8.27 1.33 6.23
CA PHE A 169 7.12 2.16 6.58
C PHE A 169 5.96 1.93 5.62
N TYR A 170 4.75 2.23 6.09
CA TYR A 170 3.51 2.08 5.34
C TYR A 170 3.32 3.25 4.38
N ILE A 171 3.04 2.96 3.11
CA ILE A 171 2.87 3.96 2.04
C ILE A 171 1.46 3.99 1.46
N GLY A 172 0.49 3.37 2.14
CA GLY A 172 -0.92 3.48 1.79
C GLY A 172 -1.60 2.13 1.57
N GLN A 173 -2.88 2.19 1.24
CA GLN A 173 -3.69 1.03 0.90
C GLN A 173 -4.72 1.41 -0.16
N CYS A 174 -5.15 0.42 -0.92
CA CYS A 174 -6.23 0.57 -1.89
C CYS A 174 -7.10 -0.69 -1.93
N GLN A 175 -8.31 -0.53 -2.44
CA GLN A 175 -9.28 -1.60 -2.66
C GLN A 175 -9.74 -1.58 -4.10
N VAL A 176 -9.48 -2.67 -4.80
CA VAL A 176 -9.85 -2.84 -6.21
C VAL A 176 -10.64 -4.13 -6.30
N ASP A 177 -11.93 -4.00 -6.64
CA ASP A 177 -12.88 -5.12 -6.63
C ASP A 177 -12.94 -5.79 -5.23
N ASN A 178 -12.69 -7.10 -5.14
CA ASN A 178 -12.64 -7.84 -3.88
C ASN A 178 -11.24 -7.90 -3.24
N ILE A 179 -10.27 -7.16 -3.78
CA ILE A 179 -8.88 -7.19 -3.35
C ILE A 179 -8.55 -5.92 -2.56
N LYS A 180 -8.21 -6.09 -1.29
CA LYS A 180 -7.64 -5.03 -0.45
C LYS A 180 -6.13 -5.20 -0.38
N LEU A 181 -5.42 -4.13 -0.68
CA LEU A 181 -3.96 -4.10 -0.80
C LEU A 181 -3.39 -3.09 0.19
N SER A 182 -2.52 -3.52 1.11
CA SER A 182 -1.72 -2.61 1.96
C SER A 182 -0.27 -2.60 1.50
N ILE A 183 0.33 -1.42 1.40
CA ILE A 183 1.61 -1.20 0.72
C ILE A 183 2.66 -0.72 1.72
N PHE A 184 3.84 -1.34 1.71
CA PHE A 184 4.96 -1.00 2.58
C PHE A 184 6.25 -0.86 1.78
N ARG A 185 7.06 0.14 2.14
CA ARG A 185 8.36 0.41 1.53
C ARG A 185 9.47 0.12 2.52
N TYR A 186 10.46 -0.70 2.12
CA TYR A 186 11.67 -0.90 2.90
C TYR A 186 12.66 0.24 2.67
N CYS A 187 13.25 0.75 3.76
CA CYS A 187 14.21 1.86 3.73
C CYS A 187 15.49 1.49 2.96
N LEU A 188 15.88 0.22 3.01
CA LEU A 188 17.00 -0.37 2.29
C LEU A 188 16.58 -1.75 1.76
N PRO A 189 17.23 -2.27 0.70
CA PRO A 189 17.09 -3.67 0.33
C PRO A 189 17.38 -4.58 1.53
N SER A 190 16.34 -5.26 2.04
CA SER A 190 16.42 -6.08 3.26
C SER A 190 16.41 -7.56 2.91
N PRO A 191 17.39 -8.37 3.36
CA PRO A 191 17.39 -9.80 3.06
C PRO A 191 16.16 -10.49 3.69
N PHE A 192 15.78 -11.63 3.11
CA PHE A 192 14.83 -12.51 3.80
C PHE A 192 15.50 -13.13 5.03
N LEU A 193 14.79 -13.08 6.17
CA LEU A 193 15.20 -13.79 7.38
C LEU A 193 14.96 -15.29 7.15
N THR A 194 15.91 -15.94 6.49
CA THR A 194 15.88 -17.37 6.14
C THR A 194 17.18 -18.03 6.55
N SER A 195 17.16 -19.34 6.75
CA SER A 195 18.34 -20.11 7.17
C SER A 195 19.47 -20.12 6.13
N THR A 196 19.18 -19.79 4.87
CA THR A 196 20.12 -19.76 3.75
C THR A 196 20.04 -18.42 3.05
N ASP A 197 21.19 -17.82 2.75
CA ASP A 197 21.24 -16.61 1.94
C ASP A 197 20.68 -16.89 0.53
N SER A 198 19.52 -16.32 0.24
CA SER A 198 18.85 -16.46 -1.05
C SER A 198 19.43 -15.51 -2.11
N GLY A 199 20.25 -14.53 -1.71
CA GLY A 199 20.67 -13.44 -2.59
C GLY A 199 19.53 -12.49 -3.00
N LEU A 200 18.33 -12.66 -2.44
CA LEU A 200 17.15 -11.85 -2.70
C LEU A 200 16.93 -10.83 -1.59
N TYR A 201 16.78 -9.58 -1.97
CA TYR A 201 16.56 -8.46 -1.07
C TYR A 201 15.20 -7.82 -1.32
N LYS A 202 14.39 -7.69 -0.27
CA LYS A 202 13.08 -7.05 -0.27
C LYS A 202 13.24 -5.54 -0.39
N ARG A 203 12.43 -4.92 -1.25
CA ARG A 203 12.33 -3.48 -1.41
C ARG A 203 10.95 -2.94 -1.12
N MET A 204 9.91 -3.70 -1.43
CA MET A 204 8.53 -3.40 -1.06
C MET A 204 7.81 -4.67 -0.62
N ARG A 205 6.79 -4.50 0.22
CA ARG A 205 5.85 -5.55 0.61
C ARG A 205 4.44 -5.08 0.32
N TRP A 206 3.63 -5.99 -0.21
CA TRP A 206 2.20 -5.86 -0.30
C TRP A 206 1.54 -6.95 0.53
N ASN A 207 0.56 -6.56 1.34
CA ASN A 207 -0.36 -7.48 1.98
C ASN A 207 -1.64 -7.48 1.16
N VAL A 208 -2.06 -8.65 0.70
CA VAL A 208 -3.26 -8.83 -0.12
C VAL A 208 -4.29 -9.59 0.69
N GLU A 209 -5.41 -8.94 0.96
CA GLU A 209 -6.58 -9.51 1.60
C GLU A 209 -7.70 -9.64 0.55
N ARG A 210 -8.35 -10.79 0.48
CA ARG A 210 -9.50 -11.00 -0.41
C ARG A 210 -10.76 -11.07 0.44
N GLU A 211 -11.73 -10.20 0.15
CA GLU A 211 -13.04 -10.29 0.80
C GLU A 211 -13.77 -11.52 0.26
N SER A 212 -13.94 -12.55 1.09
CA SER A 212 -14.86 -13.65 0.79
C SER A 212 -16.28 -13.08 0.91
N GLY A 213 -17.04 -13.08 -0.19
CA GLY A 213 -18.43 -12.65 -0.18
C GLY A 213 -19.21 -13.41 0.89
N THR A 214 -19.63 -12.71 1.94
CA THR A 214 -20.71 -13.16 2.80
C THR A 214 -22.00 -13.07 1.99
N GLU A 215 -22.39 -14.17 1.35
CA GLU A 215 -23.79 -14.42 1.04
C GLU A 215 -24.52 -14.66 2.37
N SER A 216 -24.76 -13.59 3.14
CA SER A 216 -25.76 -13.63 4.20
C SER A 216 -27.13 -13.52 3.53
N THR A 217 -27.68 -14.67 3.17
CA THR A 217 -29.13 -14.86 3.08
C THR A 217 -29.73 -14.42 4.42
N GLY A 218 -30.33 -13.24 4.43
CA GLY A 218 -31.03 -12.68 5.57
C GLY A 218 -32.43 -12.28 5.11
N GLU A 219 -33.31 -13.27 5.13
CA GLU A 219 -34.72 -13.17 4.82
C GLU A 219 -35.43 -12.14 5.72
N GLU A 220 -36.47 -11.54 5.15
CA GLU A 220 -37.44 -10.70 5.81
C GLU A 220 -38.05 -11.41 7.02
N GLU A 221 -37.92 -10.86 8.23
CA GLU A 221 -38.91 -11.06 9.29
C GLU A 221 -39.16 -9.74 10.04
N GLU A 222 -40.20 -9.03 9.61
CA GLU A 222 -41.04 -8.24 10.51
C GLU A 222 -41.82 -9.20 11.43
N GLU A 223 -41.71 -9.09 12.75
CA GLU A 223 -42.88 -8.83 13.61
C GLU A 223 -42.57 -8.63 15.11
N LYS A 224 -43.18 -7.57 15.63
CA LYS A 224 -43.76 -7.39 16.98
C LYS A 224 -42.96 -7.76 18.22
N LYS A 225 -42.55 -6.69 18.92
CA LYS A 225 -42.32 -6.68 20.36
C LYS A 225 -43.44 -5.89 21.03
N GLU A 226 -44.37 -6.55 21.72
CA GLU A 226 -45.08 -5.92 22.85
C GLU A 226 -45.80 -6.93 23.76
N ARG A 227 -45.63 -6.73 25.09
CA ARG A 227 -46.23 -7.38 26.27
C ARG A 227 -45.80 -8.84 26.53
N GLY A 228 -45.41 -9.26 27.73
CA GLY A 228 -45.42 -8.65 29.06
C GLY A 228 -45.52 -9.76 30.12
N MET A 229 -44.59 -9.74 31.08
CA MET A 229 -44.71 -10.20 32.48
C MET A 229 -45.13 -11.66 32.80
N GLY A 230 -44.24 -12.38 33.49
CA GLY A 230 -44.58 -13.11 34.71
C GLY A 230 -44.28 -14.62 34.73
N GLY A 231 -43.57 -15.05 35.79
CA GLY A 231 -43.73 -16.40 36.36
C GLY A 231 -42.45 -17.18 36.63
N ALA A 232 -42.08 -17.28 37.90
CA ALA A 232 -41.04 -18.17 38.43
C ALA A 232 -41.47 -19.65 38.41
N GLY A 233 -40.50 -20.56 38.30
CA GLY A 233 -40.71 -22.01 38.49
C GLY A 233 -39.41 -22.81 38.37
N ASP A 234 -39.00 -23.37 39.50
CA ASP A 234 -37.89 -24.30 39.75
C ASP A 234 -38.15 -25.72 39.22
N ALA A 235 -37.13 -26.40 38.69
CA ALA A 235 -36.76 -27.81 38.97
C ALA A 235 -35.84 -28.42 37.89
N GLY A 236 -34.92 -29.29 38.33
CA GLY A 236 -33.76 -29.77 37.59
C GLY A 236 -33.99 -30.79 36.46
N GLY A 237 -32.92 -31.03 35.71
CA GLY A 237 -32.84 -32.08 34.69
C GLY A 237 -31.55 -31.97 33.88
N ALA A 238 -30.55 -32.80 34.19
CA ALA A 238 -29.33 -32.97 33.41
C ALA A 238 -29.62 -33.55 32.02
N VAL A 239 -28.92 -33.09 30.96
CA VAL A 239 -28.40 -33.86 29.80
C VAL A 239 -27.55 -32.92 28.92
N GLY A 240 -26.34 -33.35 28.55
CA GLY A 240 -25.71 -33.05 27.26
C GLY A 240 -24.82 -31.80 27.16
N GLU A 241 -23.55 -31.91 27.57
CA GLU A 241 -22.48 -31.13 26.94
C GLU A 241 -22.28 -31.67 25.51
N GLU A 242 -23.05 -31.14 24.55
CA GLU A 242 -22.66 -31.22 23.15
C GLU A 242 -21.79 -30.00 22.86
N GLY A 243 -20.55 -30.29 22.46
CA GLY A 243 -19.57 -29.30 22.04
C GLY A 243 -20.17 -28.42 20.97
N ARG A 244 -20.38 -27.15 21.30
CA ARG A 244 -20.35 -26.11 20.28
C ARG A 244 -18.89 -25.99 19.88
N GLU A 245 -18.54 -26.77 18.86
CA GLU A 245 -17.45 -26.43 17.97
C GLU A 245 -17.67 -24.96 17.60
N LEU A 246 -16.83 -24.10 18.18
CA LEU A 246 -16.70 -22.72 17.78
C LEU A 246 -16.29 -22.81 16.32
N GLU A 247 -17.24 -22.56 15.41
CA GLU A 247 -16.93 -22.35 14.00
C GLU A 247 -15.80 -21.34 13.96
N GLY A 248 -14.61 -21.84 13.62
CA GLY A 248 -13.44 -21.01 13.44
C GLY A 248 -13.81 -19.94 12.44
N ASP A 249 -13.74 -18.69 12.89
CA ASP A 249 -13.66 -17.52 12.02
C ASP A 249 -12.72 -17.91 10.87
N LYS A 250 -13.27 -18.06 9.66
CA LYS A 250 -12.47 -18.28 8.46
C LYS A 250 -11.74 -16.97 8.22
N GLY A 251 -10.66 -16.77 8.99
CA GLY A 251 -9.82 -15.61 8.93
C GLY A 251 -9.43 -15.39 7.48
N SER A 252 -9.69 -14.18 6.98
CA SER A 252 -9.26 -13.78 5.66
C SER A 252 -7.77 -14.10 5.50
N SER A 253 -7.42 -15.06 4.64
CA SER A 253 -6.03 -15.45 4.45
C SER A 253 -5.29 -14.30 3.77
N THR A 254 -4.39 -13.64 4.49
CA THR A 254 -3.54 -12.58 3.93
C THR A 254 -2.41 -13.21 3.11
N GLU A 255 -2.34 -12.88 1.83
CA GLU A 255 -1.23 -13.25 0.95
C GLU A 255 -0.15 -12.16 0.99
N TYR A 256 1.13 -12.55 1.01
CA TYR A 256 2.25 -11.60 1.03
C TYR A 256 3.00 -11.60 -0.30
N TYR A 257 3.14 -10.42 -0.91
CA TYR A 257 3.89 -10.20 -2.14
C TYR A 257 5.03 -9.22 -1.88
N PHE A 258 6.13 -9.37 -2.62
CA PHE A 258 7.32 -8.56 -2.45
C PHE A 258 7.91 -8.13 -3.78
N LEU A 259 8.37 -6.88 -3.83
CA LEU A 259 9.31 -6.41 -4.84
C LEU A 259 10.69 -6.76 -4.31
N CYS A 260 11.42 -7.56 -5.08
CA CYS A 260 12.74 -8.02 -4.71
C CYS A 260 13.76 -7.58 -5.75
N CYS A 261 15.01 -7.47 -5.31
CA CYS A 261 16.16 -7.39 -6.18
C CYS A 261 17.19 -8.49 -5.86
N GLU A 262 17.88 -8.93 -6.89
CA GLU A 262 18.99 -9.88 -6.83
C GLU A 262 20.15 -9.39 -7.71
N ASP A 263 21.37 -9.68 -7.30
CA ASP A 263 22.57 -9.34 -8.07
C ASP A 263 22.99 -10.56 -8.93
N VAL A 264 22.64 -10.54 -10.21
CA VAL A 264 22.86 -11.65 -11.15
C VAL A 264 24.19 -11.49 -11.89
N PRO A 265 25.06 -12.52 -11.95
CA PRO A 265 26.32 -12.42 -12.68
C PRO A 265 26.08 -12.24 -14.19
N VAL A 266 26.72 -11.23 -14.79
CA VAL A 266 26.76 -11.07 -16.24
C VAL A 266 27.70 -12.13 -16.80
N GLU A 267 27.14 -13.17 -17.41
CA GLU A 267 27.93 -14.09 -18.21
C GLU A 267 28.54 -13.29 -19.38
N GLY A 268 29.86 -13.17 -19.37
CA GLY A 268 30.61 -12.39 -20.34
C GLY A 268 30.16 -12.72 -21.76
N ARG A 269 29.57 -11.74 -22.44
CA ARG A 269 29.24 -11.76 -23.86
C ARG A 269 30.42 -12.38 -24.61
N GLY A 270 30.23 -13.59 -25.12
CA GLY A 270 31.26 -14.41 -25.72
C GLY A 270 32.16 -13.58 -26.63
N GLY A 271 33.40 -13.37 -26.17
CA GLY A 271 34.48 -12.93 -27.04
C GLY A 271 34.64 -14.00 -28.10
N GLY A 272 34.11 -13.73 -29.30
CA GLY A 272 34.49 -14.43 -30.52
C GLY A 272 35.99 -14.22 -30.74
N GLY A 273 36.79 -15.07 -30.12
CA GLY A 273 38.24 -15.09 -30.20
C GLY A 273 38.67 -16.54 -30.32
N VAL A 274 38.66 -17.03 -31.55
CA VAL A 274 39.27 -18.32 -31.88
C VAL A 274 40.76 -18.26 -31.53
N GLY A 275 41.15 -19.08 -30.57
CA GLY A 275 42.39 -19.86 -30.65
C GLY A 275 43.61 -19.31 -29.93
N GLY A 276 43.85 -19.85 -28.74
CA GLY A 276 45.20 -20.24 -28.33
C GLY A 276 45.64 -19.75 -26.96
N GLY A 277 45.56 -20.62 -25.95
CA GLY A 277 46.36 -20.49 -24.73
C GLY A 277 45.57 -20.77 -23.45
N GLU A 278 45.88 -21.90 -22.83
CA GLU A 278 45.43 -22.31 -21.50
C GLU A 278 45.73 -21.23 -20.45
N ALA A 279 44.68 -20.56 -19.97
CA ALA A 279 44.66 -19.92 -18.67
C ALA A 279 43.19 -19.79 -18.25
N ALA A 280 42.63 -20.85 -17.69
CA ALA A 280 41.44 -20.75 -16.85
C ALA A 280 41.84 -20.03 -15.56
N GLY A 281 42.07 -18.72 -15.68
CA GLY A 281 42.21 -17.84 -14.53
C GLY A 281 40.86 -17.80 -13.83
N VAL A 282 40.81 -18.38 -12.64
CA VAL A 282 39.71 -18.19 -11.69
C VAL A 282 39.64 -16.68 -11.45
N MET A 283 38.69 -15.99 -12.11
CA MET A 283 38.40 -14.59 -11.77
C MET A 283 38.04 -14.54 -10.28
N ARG A 284 38.66 -13.62 -9.55
CA ARG A 284 38.27 -13.34 -8.15
C ARG A 284 36.78 -12.99 -8.13
N ALA A 285 36.08 -13.41 -7.08
CA ALA A 285 34.65 -13.09 -6.89
C ALA A 285 34.37 -11.57 -6.98
N GLU A 286 35.36 -10.74 -6.65
CA GLU A 286 35.33 -9.28 -6.69
C GLU A 286 35.34 -8.67 -8.12
N ASP A 287 35.63 -9.47 -9.16
CA ASP A 287 35.77 -9.00 -10.56
C ASP A 287 34.59 -9.46 -11.45
N ARG A 288 33.59 -10.13 -10.86
CA ARG A 288 32.35 -10.49 -11.56
C ARG A 288 31.46 -9.26 -11.68
N VAL A 289 31.26 -8.79 -12.91
CA VAL A 289 30.24 -7.80 -13.21
C VAL A 289 28.89 -8.44 -12.90
N VAL A 290 28.20 -7.95 -11.88
CA VAL A 290 26.82 -8.32 -11.55
C VAL A 290 25.87 -7.22 -12.01
N VAL A 291 24.69 -7.61 -12.46
CA VAL A 291 23.60 -6.69 -12.78
C VAL A 291 22.48 -6.95 -11.78
N ARG A 292 22.00 -5.88 -11.17
CA ARG A 292 20.84 -5.95 -10.29
C ARG A 292 19.59 -6.15 -11.12
N MET A 293 18.84 -7.20 -10.82
CA MET A 293 17.58 -7.53 -11.47
C MET A 293 16.44 -7.37 -10.47
N TRP A 294 15.29 -6.90 -10.94
CA TRP A 294 14.11 -6.62 -10.16
C TRP A 294 12.96 -7.55 -10.56
N SER A 295 12.26 -8.09 -9.57
CA SER A 295 11.09 -8.93 -9.78
C SER A 295 10.04 -8.74 -8.69
N ILE A 296 8.79 -9.06 -9.03
CA ILE A 296 7.67 -9.17 -8.10
C ILE A 296 7.35 -10.64 -7.94
N GLY A 297 7.11 -11.06 -6.70
CA GLY A 297 6.88 -12.46 -6.35
C GLY A 297 6.06 -12.60 -5.09
N GLN A 298 5.42 -13.75 -4.95
CA GLN A 298 4.69 -14.12 -3.74
C GLN A 298 5.63 -14.82 -2.78
N TRP A 299 5.57 -14.46 -1.50
CA TRP A 299 6.20 -15.23 -0.45
C TRP A 299 5.25 -16.32 0.04
N VAL A 300 5.69 -17.58 -0.04
CA VAL A 300 4.94 -18.74 0.44
C VAL A 300 5.70 -19.31 1.62
N GLN A 301 5.15 -19.16 2.82
CA GLN A 301 5.73 -19.73 4.03
C GLN A 301 5.65 -21.27 3.98
N THR A 302 6.74 -21.93 4.34
CA THR A 302 6.85 -23.39 4.36
C THR A 302 7.10 -23.94 5.76
N ASP A 303 7.74 -23.17 6.64
CA ASP A 303 8.00 -23.54 8.04
C ASP A 303 7.98 -22.27 8.92
N PRO A 304 7.27 -22.26 10.08
CA PRO A 304 6.31 -23.29 10.49
C PRO A 304 5.15 -23.37 9.50
N ASP A 305 4.46 -24.52 9.44
CA ASP A 305 3.29 -24.67 8.56
C ASP A 305 2.26 -23.58 8.90
N PRO A 306 1.87 -22.70 7.95
CA PRO A 306 0.95 -21.60 8.24
C PRO A 306 -0.42 -22.08 8.72
N TYR A 307 -0.77 -23.36 8.49
CA TYR A 307 -2.03 -23.97 8.91
C TYR A 307 -1.89 -24.81 10.18
N THR A 308 -0.70 -24.86 10.80
CA THR A 308 -0.51 -25.56 12.08
C THR A 308 -1.19 -24.80 13.20
N GLU A 309 -2.01 -25.51 13.97
CA GLU A 309 -2.56 -25.01 15.23
C GLU A 309 -1.56 -25.17 16.40
N ASP A 310 -0.43 -25.84 16.17
CA ASP A 310 0.59 -26.06 17.20
C ASP A 310 1.44 -24.80 17.40
N ILE A 311 1.09 -24.03 18.43
CA ILE A 311 1.84 -22.83 18.83
C ILE A 311 3.31 -23.12 19.16
N TYR A 312 3.67 -24.36 19.54
CA TYR A 312 5.07 -24.69 19.81
C TYR A 312 5.91 -24.70 18.54
N GLU A 313 5.35 -25.06 17.38
CA GLU A 313 6.06 -24.95 16.11
C GLU A 313 6.40 -23.48 15.82
N TRP A 314 5.47 -22.57 16.08
CA TRP A 314 5.69 -21.13 15.93
C TRP A 314 6.71 -20.57 16.93
N ILE A 315 6.64 -20.96 18.20
CA ILE A 315 7.53 -20.45 19.25
C ILE A 315 8.95 -21.00 19.11
N LEU A 316 9.09 -22.26 18.69
CA LEU A 316 10.40 -22.93 18.58
C LEU A 316 11.06 -22.67 17.22
N CYS A 317 10.31 -22.18 16.23
CA CYS A 317 10.88 -21.76 14.96
C CYS A 317 11.76 -20.52 15.14
N THR A 318 13.08 -20.74 15.17
CA THR A 318 14.05 -19.65 15.33
C THR A 318 14.14 -18.75 14.10
N VAL A 319 13.89 -19.29 12.91
CA VAL A 319 13.91 -18.56 11.63
C VAL A 319 12.86 -19.18 10.70
N PRO A 320 11.80 -18.45 10.32
CA PRO A 320 10.79 -18.97 9.41
C PRO A 320 11.39 -19.25 8.03
N GLN A 321 10.88 -20.28 7.37
CA GLN A 321 11.25 -20.63 6.01
C GLN A 321 10.10 -20.34 5.06
N GLY A 322 10.46 -19.98 3.84
CA GLY A 322 9.51 -19.83 2.77
C GLY A 322 10.21 -19.75 1.43
N GLN A 323 9.40 -19.72 0.39
CA GLN A 323 9.84 -19.67 -0.99
C GLN A 323 9.32 -18.40 -1.64
N TYR A 324 10.21 -17.71 -2.33
CA TYR A 324 9.85 -16.61 -3.20
C TYR A 324 9.47 -17.16 -4.58
N ARG A 325 8.18 -17.06 -4.92
CA ARG A 325 7.65 -17.45 -6.22
C ARG A 325 7.53 -16.21 -7.10
N GLU A 326 8.51 -16.02 -7.98
CA GLU A 326 8.50 -14.94 -8.97
C GLU A 326 7.24 -15.03 -9.86
N ILE A 327 6.58 -13.88 -10.06
CA ILE A 327 5.40 -13.74 -10.92
C ILE A 327 5.61 -12.71 -12.04
N VAL A 328 6.44 -11.69 -11.82
CA VAL A 328 6.74 -10.65 -12.81
C VAL A 328 8.22 -10.32 -12.77
N HIS A 329 8.84 -10.32 -13.94
CA HIS A 329 10.22 -9.85 -14.14
C HIS A 329 10.21 -8.40 -14.64
N LEU A 330 10.91 -7.49 -13.95
CA LEU A 330 10.90 -6.04 -14.24
C LEU A 330 12.19 -5.52 -14.91
N GLY A 331 13.27 -6.31 -14.88
CA GLY A 331 14.54 -5.96 -15.53
C GLY A 331 15.54 -5.28 -14.58
N GLY A 332 16.43 -4.45 -15.13
CA GLY A 332 17.61 -3.94 -14.42
C GLY A 332 17.47 -2.61 -13.68
N GLU A 333 16.40 -1.85 -13.95
CA GLU A 333 16.15 -0.56 -13.31
C GLU A 333 15.18 -0.72 -12.14
N GLU A 334 15.45 0.00 -11.03
CA GLU A 334 14.55 -0.02 -9.88
C GLU A 334 13.20 0.62 -10.26
N PRO A 335 12.08 -0.11 -10.16
CA PRO A 335 10.77 0.45 -10.46
C PRO A 335 10.35 1.45 -9.37
N SER A 336 9.56 2.45 -9.76
CA SER A 336 8.88 3.31 -8.77
C SER A 336 7.85 2.50 -7.98
N SER A 337 7.53 2.99 -6.78
CA SER A 337 6.58 2.30 -5.89
C SER A 337 5.20 2.19 -6.53
N CYS A 338 4.80 3.22 -7.25
CA CYS A 338 3.53 3.29 -7.97
C CYS A 338 3.50 2.29 -9.15
N PHE A 339 4.55 2.26 -9.98
CA PHE A 339 4.61 1.36 -11.13
C PHE A 339 4.62 -0.11 -10.69
N ALA A 340 5.40 -0.45 -9.66
CA ALA A 340 5.45 -1.81 -9.14
C ALA A 340 4.08 -2.25 -8.58
N THR A 341 3.36 -1.34 -7.92
CA THR A 341 2.00 -1.59 -7.41
C THR A 341 0.99 -1.80 -8.56
N GLU A 342 1.06 -1.00 -9.62
CA GLU A 342 0.23 -1.19 -10.82
C GLU A 342 0.49 -2.54 -11.50
N CYS A 343 1.76 -2.96 -11.61
CA CYS A 343 2.12 -4.28 -12.13
C CYS A 343 1.51 -5.41 -11.31
N LEU A 344 1.62 -5.34 -9.97
CA LEU A 344 1.04 -6.36 -9.09
C LEU A 344 -0.49 -6.40 -9.23
N LEU A 345 -1.17 -5.25 -9.18
CA LEU A 345 -2.62 -5.18 -9.35
C LEU A 345 -3.07 -5.78 -10.68
N GLY A 346 -2.36 -5.51 -11.79
CA GLY A 346 -2.65 -6.10 -13.08
C GLY A 346 -2.59 -7.63 -13.09
N VAL A 347 -1.61 -8.21 -12.39
CA VAL A 347 -1.49 -9.67 -12.23
C VAL A 347 -2.61 -10.23 -11.37
N LEU A 348 -2.90 -9.61 -10.22
CA LEU A 348 -3.91 -10.08 -9.29
C LEU A 348 -5.32 -10.08 -9.90
N LEU A 349 -5.66 -9.04 -10.67
CA LEU A 349 -6.94 -8.93 -11.38
C LEU A 349 -7.03 -9.96 -12.52
N SER A 350 -5.95 -10.17 -13.27
CA SER A 350 -5.92 -11.19 -14.32
C SER A 350 -6.09 -12.60 -13.77
N GLN A 351 -5.62 -12.88 -12.55
CA GLN A 351 -5.82 -14.17 -11.88
C GLN A 351 -7.27 -14.35 -11.40
N ALA A 352 -7.92 -13.28 -10.96
CA ALA A 352 -9.32 -13.30 -10.56
C ALA A 352 -10.25 -13.62 -11.74
N ASP A 353 -10.00 -13.01 -12.91
CA ASP A 353 -10.78 -13.25 -14.14
C ASP A 353 -10.63 -14.67 -14.68
N ASN A 354 -9.48 -15.32 -14.44
CA ASN A 354 -9.19 -16.68 -14.90
C ASN A 354 -9.70 -17.77 -13.96
N ASN A 355 -10.31 -17.42 -12.81
CA ASN A 355 -10.84 -18.41 -11.87
C ASN A 355 -12.29 -18.79 -12.29
N PRO A 356 -12.54 -20.00 -12.83
CA PRO A 356 -13.82 -20.35 -13.46
C PRO A 356 -14.99 -20.56 -12.48
N SER A 357 -14.89 -20.07 -11.25
CA SER A 357 -15.97 -20.14 -10.26
C SER A 357 -17.08 -19.10 -10.47
N ASN A 358 -16.98 -18.19 -11.44
CA ASN A 358 -17.99 -17.16 -11.72
C ASN A 358 -18.86 -17.37 -12.97
N THR A 359 -18.77 -18.51 -13.64
CA THR A 359 -19.77 -18.92 -14.65
C THR A 359 -20.74 -19.91 -14.03
N ASN A 360 -21.76 -19.41 -13.36
CA ASN A 360 -23.10 -20.01 -13.30
C ASN A 360 -24.09 -18.99 -12.74
N ASN A 361 -24.74 -18.25 -13.64
CA ASN A 361 -26.17 -17.97 -13.58
C ASN A 361 -26.68 -17.55 -14.96
#